data_AF-A0A6G3XXN0-F1
#
_entry.id   AF-A0A6G3XXN0-F1
#
_cell.length_a   1.000
_cell.length_b   1.000
_cell.length_c   1.000
_cell.angle_alpha   90.00
_cell.angle_beta   90.00
_cell.angle_gamma   90.00
#
_symmetry.space_group_name_H-M   'P 1'
#
loop_
_entity.id
_entity.type
_entity.pdbx_description
1 polymer ?
#
loop_
_entity_poly.entity_id
_entity_poly.type
_entity_poly.pdbx_seq_one_letter_code
_entity_poly.pdbx_strand_id
1 'polypeptide(L)'
;ASSDIFLGWERAEGLDGRSRDFYVRQLRDWKGIAEPESMVPKGMRAFGEVCGATLARAHARSGDRIAIAAYLGRGDVFDRAIATFAESYADRNELDHRALVDAVASGRLPADVPAGDANGLPGPGG
;
A
#
# COMPACT_ATOMS: atom_id res chain seq x y z
N ALA A 1 -23.81 21.89 9.71
CA ALA A 1 -23.37 21.17 8.50
C ALA A 1 -21.92 21.54 8.24
N SER A 2 -21.02 20.57 7.99
CA SER A 2 -19.61 20.82 7.68
C SER A 2 -19.43 20.70 6.17
N SER A 3 -18.89 21.73 5.51
CA SER A 3 -18.58 21.67 4.08
C SER A 3 -17.33 20.80 3.88
N ASP A 4 -17.49 19.64 3.24
CA ASP A 4 -16.36 18.84 2.75
C ASP A 4 -15.94 19.41 1.39
N ILE A 5 -14.76 20.03 1.32
CA ILE A 5 -14.21 20.61 0.08
C ILE A 5 -14.05 19.56 -1.04
N PHE A 6 -14.00 18.28 -0.68
CA PHE A 6 -13.88 17.19 -1.63
C PHE A 6 -15.23 16.62 -2.09
N LEU A 7 -16.35 17.15 -1.59
CA LEU A 7 -17.70 16.72 -1.95
C LEU A 7 -18.30 17.67 -2.99
N GLY A 8 -18.46 17.17 -4.22
CA GLY A 8 -19.20 17.81 -5.30
C GLY A 8 -20.52 17.10 -5.59
N TRP A 9 -21.26 17.65 -6.55
CA TRP A 9 -22.45 17.02 -7.11
C TRP A 9 -22.41 17.12 -8.64
N GLU A 10 -22.96 16.13 -9.31
CA GLU A 10 -23.07 16.10 -10.77
C GLU A 10 -24.45 15.56 -11.17
N ARG A 11 -25.05 16.14 -12.21
CA ARG A 11 -26.26 15.63 -12.83
C ARG A 11 -25.91 14.84 -14.07
N ALA A 12 -26.33 13.57 -14.12
CA ALA A 12 -26.09 12.69 -15.26
C ALA A 12 -27.38 12.02 -15.74
N GLU A 13 -27.47 11.78 -17.04
CA GLU A 13 -28.54 11.00 -17.65
C GLU A 13 -28.20 9.50 -17.55
N GLY A 14 -29.11 8.72 -16.95
CA GLY A 14 -28.92 7.27 -16.85
C GLY A 14 -29.22 6.55 -18.15
N LEU A 15 -28.79 5.29 -18.26
CA LEU A 15 -29.01 4.43 -19.43
C LEU A 15 -30.50 4.20 -19.78
N ASP A 16 -31.39 4.56 -18.87
CA ASP A 16 -32.85 4.55 -19.02
C ASP A 16 -33.45 5.92 -19.41
N GLY A 17 -32.61 6.88 -19.81
CA GLY A 17 -33.00 8.24 -20.21
C GLY A 17 -33.43 9.15 -19.06
N ARG A 18 -33.24 8.72 -17.80
CA ARG A 18 -33.66 9.50 -16.62
C ARG A 18 -32.49 10.27 -16.02
N SER A 19 -32.66 11.58 -15.88
CA SER A 19 -31.71 12.44 -15.17
C SER A 19 -31.68 12.13 -13.67
N ARG A 20 -30.47 12.02 -13.12
CA ARG A 20 -30.22 11.78 -11.69
C ARG A 20 -29.10 12.69 -11.19
N ASP A 21 -29.21 13.13 -9.95
CA ASP A 21 -28.16 13.87 -9.25
C ASP A 21 -27.33 12.87 -8.42
N PHE A 22 -26.01 12.90 -8.61
CA PHE A 22 -25.04 12.07 -7.92
C PHE A 22 -24.17 12.94 -7.02
N TYR A 23 -23.94 12.47 -5.79
CA TYR A 23 -22.87 13.01 -4.95
C TYR A 23 -21.55 12.37 -5.37
N VAL A 24 -20.57 13.20 -5.73
CA VAL A 24 -19.23 12.76 -6.12
C VAL A 24 -18.28 13.24 -5.06
N ARG A 25 -17.45 12.34 -4.51
CA ARG A 25 -16.46 12.69 -3.50
C ARG A 25 -15.07 12.35 -4.01
N GLN A 26 -14.23 13.38 -4.16
CA GLN A 26 -12.80 13.18 -4.35
C GLN A 26 -12.26 12.54 -3.06
N LEU A 27 -11.64 11.37 -3.17
CA LEU A 27 -10.94 10.81 -2.03
C LEU A 27 -9.64 11.59 -1.86
N ARG A 28 -9.25 11.87 -0.62
CA ARG A 28 -7.93 12.45 -0.34
C ARG A 28 -6.88 11.34 -0.45
N ASP A 29 -6.73 10.79 -1.64
CA ASP A 29 -5.76 9.77 -1.99
C ASP A 29 -4.43 10.45 -2.35
N TRP A 30 -3.83 11.11 -1.34
CA TRP A 30 -2.43 11.50 -1.46
C TRP A 30 -1.59 10.22 -1.52
N LYS A 31 -1.38 9.69 -2.73
CA LYS A 31 -0.46 8.58 -3.02
C LYS A 31 0.95 9.12 -3.12
N GLY A 32 1.38 9.84 -2.08
CA GLY A 32 2.80 10.09 -1.86
C GLY A 32 3.40 8.75 -1.47
N ILE A 33 4.07 8.09 -2.41
CA ILE A 33 4.78 6.85 -2.15
C ILE A 33 6.01 7.25 -1.35
N ALA A 34 5.99 6.96 -0.05
CA ALA A 34 7.21 6.90 0.71
C ALA A 34 8.10 5.82 0.08
N GLU A 35 9.39 6.11 -0.10
CA GLU A 35 10.38 5.15 -0.58
C GLU A 35 11.23 4.74 0.62
N PRO A 36 10.87 3.69 1.36
CA PRO A 36 11.53 3.34 2.62
C PRO A 36 12.98 2.90 2.39
N GLU A 37 13.26 2.34 1.21
CA GLU A 37 14.56 1.81 0.80
C GLU A 37 15.65 2.90 0.75
N SER A 38 15.27 4.15 0.48
CA SER A 38 16.18 5.30 0.44
C SER A 38 16.23 6.08 1.76
N MET A 39 15.47 5.68 2.78
CA MET A 39 15.43 6.39 4.06
C MET A 39 16.65 6.10 4.93
N VAL A 40 17.28 7.16 5.43
CA VAL A 40 18.22 7.05 6.54
C VAL A 40 17.50 6.59 7.82
N PRO A 41 18.19 5.95 8.80
CA PRO A 41 17.55 5.34 9.97
C PRO A 41 16.61 6.28 10.75
N LYS A 42 16.96 7.56 10.87
CA LYS A 42 16.11 8.56 11.52
C LYS A 42 14.79 8.78 10.77
N GLY A 43 14.85 8.83 9.44
CA GLY A 43 13.67 8.96 8.58
C GLY A 43 12.78 7.73 8.66
N MET A 44 13.38 6.54 8.58
CA MET A 44 12.68 5.28 8.69
C MET A 44 11.95 5.14 10.04
N ARG A 45 12.59 5.55 11.14
CA ARG A 45 11.95 5.58 12.47
C ARG A 45 10.73 6.49 12.51
N ALA A 46 10.89 7.74 12.07
CA ALA A 46 9.79 8.71 12.06
C ALA A 46 8.62 8.23 11.18
N PHE A 47 8.94 7.62 10.03
CA PHE A 47 7.95 7.02 9.16
C PHE A 47 7.20 5.87 9.84
N GLY A 48 7.92 4.94 10.47
CA GLY A 48 7.34 3.84 11.24
C GLY A 48 6.42 4.31 12.38
N GLU A 49 6.82 5.35 13.11
CA GLU A 49 6.00 5.96 14.18
C GLU A 49 4.68 6.53 13.63
N VAL A 50 4.71 7.23 12.48
CA VAL A 50 3.50 7.77 11.83
C VAL A 50 2.58 6.65 11.33
N CYS A 51 3.14 5.63 10.70
CA CYS A 51 2.40 4.45 10.23
C CYS A 51 1.74 3.72 11.40
N GLY A 52 2.51 3.39 12.43
CA GLY A 52 2.02 2.70 13.62
C GLY A 52 0.90 3.47 14.32
N ALA A 53 1.07 4.77 14.53
CA ALA A 53 0.04 5.61 15.14
C ALA A 53 -1.25 5.68 14.30
N THR A 54 -1.12 5.69 12.97
CA THR A 54 -2.27 5.72 12.06
C THR A 54 -3.03 4.40 12.08
N LEU A 55 -2.33 3.27 12.02
CA LEU A 55 -2.92 1.94 12.13
C LEU A 55 -3.61 1.74 13.50
N ALA A 56 -2.96 2.13 14.59
CA ALA A 56 -3.54 2.04 15.93
C ALA A 56 -4.86 2.80 16.04
N ARG A 57 -4.93 4.02 15.50
CA ARG A 57 -6.18 4.81 15.47
C ARG A 57 -7.26 4.16 14.61
N ALA A 58 -6.90 3.59 13.46
CA ALA A 58 -7.85 2.91 12.60
C ALA A 58 -8.47 1.68 13.32
N HIS A 59 -7.64 0.83 13.92
CA HIS A 59 -8.10 -0.33 14.68
C HIS A 59 -8.93 0.05 15.91
N ALA A 60 -8.55 1.10 16.64
CA ALA A 60 -9.32 1.58 17.79
C ALA A 60 -10.68 2.20 17.39
N ARG A 61 -10.83 2.67 16.15
CA ARG A 61 -12.11 3.20 15.63
C ARG A 61 -13.07 2.10 15.19
N SER A 62 -12.55 0.99 14.67
CA SER A 62 -13.35 -0.15 14.18
C SER A 62 -13.52 -1.27 15.21
N GLY A 63 -12.71 -1.31 16.28
CA GLY A 63 -12.74 -2.34 17.32
C GLY A 63 -12.90 -1.79 18.73
N ASP A 64 -12.99 -2.67 19.72
CA ASP A 64 -13.04 -2.27 21.13
C ASP A 64 -11.63 -1.95 21.64
N ARG A 65 -11.34 -0.65 21.78
CA ARG A 65 -10.04 -0.16 22.25
C ARG A 65 -9.66 -0.70 23.64
N ILE A 66 -10.62 -0.98 24.51
CA ILE A 66 -10.35 -1.46 25.87
C ILE A 66 -9.92 -2.93 25.81
N ALA A 67 -10.64 -3.73 25.01
CA ALA A 67 -10.27 -5.13 24.78
C ALA A 67 -8.88 -5.25 24.13
N ILE A 68 -8.58 -4.42 23.12
CA ILE A 68 -7.27 -4.38 22.46
C ILE A 68 -6.17 -4.01 23.46
N ALA A 69 -6.36 -2.95 24.26
CA ALA A 69 -5.38 -2.54 25.25
C ALA A 69 -5.16 -3.60 26.34
N ALA A 70 -6.23 -4.28 26.78
CA ALA A 70 -6.13 -5.36 27.76
C ALA A 70 -5.36 -6.57 27.21
N TYR A 71 -5.57 -6.91 25.93
CA TYR A 71 -4.85 -7.98 25.25
C TYR A 71 -3.35 -7.67 25.10
N LEU A 72 -3.01 -6.43 24.72
CA LEU A 72 -1.61 -6.00 24.58
C LEU A 72 -0.89 -5.90 25.94
N GLY A 73 -1.62 -5.55 27.00
CA GLY A 73 -1.06 -5.37 28.33
C GLY A 73 -0.14 -4.15 28.42
N ARG A 74 0.81 -4.19 29.36
CA ARG A 74 1.79 -3.11 29.61
C ARG A 74 3.24 -3.53 29.39
N GLY A 75 3.47 -4.78 28.99
CA GLY A 75 4.80 -5.32 28.73
C GLY A 75 5.22 -5.13 27.28
N ASP A 76 6.47 -5.48 26.99
CA ASP A 76 7.09 -5.40 25.67
C ASP A 76 6.92 -6.69 24.83
N VAL A 77 6.08 -7.63 25.28
CA VAL A 77 5.92 -8.95 24.65
C VAL A 77 5.40 -8.80 23.22
N PHE A 78 4.38 -7.95 23.03
CA PHE A 78 3.84 -7.68 21.71
C PHE A 78 4.87 -6.99 20.80
N ASP A 79 5.58 -5.99 21.33
CA ASP A 79 6.61 -5.25 20.58
C ASP A 79 7.69 -6.21 20.06
N ARG A 80 8.18 -7.11 20.91
CA ARG A 80 9.16 -8.14 20.53
C ARG A 80 8.61 -9.14 19.53
N ALA A 81 7.36 -9.57 19.70
CA ALA A 81 6.71 -10.49 18.78
C ALA A 81 6.56 -9.87 17.38
N ILE A 82 6.15 -8.61 17.30
CA ILE A 82 6.03 -7.89 16.02
C ILE A 82 7.39 -7.66 15.38
N ALA A 83 8.43 -7.30 16.15
CA ALA A 83 9.79 -7.16 15.62
C ALA A 83 10.30 -8.48 15.03
N THR A 84 10.16 -9.58 15.77
CA THR A 84 10.57 -10.92 15.32
C THR A 84 9.80 -11.34 14.07
N PHE A 85 8.49 -11.08 14.04
CA PHE A 85 7.65 -11.35 12.88
C PHE A 85 8.10 -10.54 11.68
N ALA A 86 8.37 -9.24 11.85
CA ALA A 86 8.78 -8.36 10.75
C ALA A 86 10.10 -8.80 10.12
N GLU A 87 11.10 -9.17 10.93
CA GLU A 87 12.37 -9.72 10.46
C GLU A 87 12.16 -11.03 9.69
N SER A 88 11.45 -11.99 10.27
CA SER A 88 11.18 -13.28 9.63
C SER A 88 10.38 -13.14 8.33
N TYR A 89 9.46 -12.17 8.29
CA TYR A 89 8.65 -11.89 7.11
C TYR A 89 9.44 -11.19 6.01
N ALA A 90 10.40 -10.32 6.36
CA ALA A 90 11.33 -9.73 5.40
C ALA A 90 12.17 -10.81 4.70
N ASP A 91 12.77 -11.72 5.46
CA ASP A 91 13.53 -12.85 4.92
C ASP A 91 12.66 -13.72 3.99
N ARG A 92 11.41 -13.95 4.40
CA ARG A 92 10.45 -14.71 3.59
C ARG A 92 10.14 -14.01 2.28
N ASN A 93 9.91 -12.70 2.29
CA ASN A 93 9.65 -11.93 1.08
C ASN A 93 10.84 -11.97 0.12
N GLU A 94 12.08 -11.91 0.62
CA GLU A 94 13.28 -12.04 -0.22
C GLU A 94 13.41 -13.42 -0.87
N LEU A 95 13.08 -14.48 -0.13
CA LEU A 95 13.04 -15.84 -0.65
C LEU A 95 11.97 -16.00 -1.73
N ASP A 96 10.77 -15.49 -1.47
CA ASP A 96 9.64 -15.61 -2.39
C ASP A 96 9.87 -14.78 -3.66
N HIS A 97 10.49 -13.60 -3.55
CA HIS A 97 10.91 -12.80 -4.69
C HIS A 97 11.94 -13.53 -5.56
N ARG A 98 12.97 -14.14 -4.94
CA ARG A 98 13.95 -14.96 -5.68
C ARG A 98 13.29 -16.13 -6.38
N ALA A 99 12.40 -16.85 -5.69
CA ALA A 99 11.68 -17.98 -6.28
C ALA A 99 10.82 -17.55 -7.48
N LEU A 100 10.20 -16.37 -7.41
CA LEU A 100 9.46 -15.78 -8.53
C LEU A 100 10.39 -15.49 -9.71
N VAL A 101 11.51 -14.80 -9.48
CA VAL A 101 12.48 -14.47 -10.53
C VAL A 101 13.06 -15.72 -11.18
N ASP A 102 13.40 -16.75 -10.40
CA ASP A 102 13.90 -18.03 -10.93
C ASP A 102 12.85 -18.78 -11.75
N ALA A 103 11.57 -18.72 -11.32
CA ALA A 103 10.47 -19.32 -12.06
C ALA A 103 10.23 -18.60 -13.40
N VAL A 104 10.42 -17.28 -13.46
CA VAL A 104 10.40 -16.52 -14.71
C VAL A 104 11.60 -16.88 -15.59
N ALA A 105 12.81 -16.89 -15.03
CA ALA A 105 14.04 -17.18 -15.77
C ALA A 105 14.07 -18.60 -16.37
N SER A 106 13.48 -19.56 -15.65
CA SER A 106 13.31 -20.95 -16.13
C SER A 106 12.14 -21.16 -17.08
N GLY A 107 11.37 -20.11 -17.40
CA GLY A 107 10.21 -20.17 -18.29
C GLY A 107 9.00 -20.88 -17.69
N ARG A 108 9.01 -21.19 -16.39
CA ARG A 108 7.85 -21.79 -15.69
C ARG A 108 6.72 -20.79 -15.49
N LEU A 109 7.04 -19.51 -15.36
CA LEU A 109 6.07 -18.42 -15.28
C LEU A 109 6.28 -17.44 -16.42
N PRO A 110 5.19 -16.97 -17.06
CA PRO A 110 5.29 -15.88 -18.03
C PRO A 110 5.66 -14.57 -17.31
N ALA A 111 6.42 -13.71 -17.97
CA ALA A 111 6.64 -12.33 -17.56
C ALA A 111 6.38 -11.42 -18.76
N ASP A 112 5.53 -10.41 -18.58
CA ASP A 112 5.41 -9.35 -19.58
C ASP A 112 6.66 -8.49 -19.51
N VAL A 113 7.41 -8.45 -20.62
CA VAL A 113 8.34 -7.35 -20.85
C VAL A 113 7.46 -6.16 -21.20
N PRO A 114 7.46 -5.06 -20.43
CA PRO A 114 6.72 -3.87 -20.83
C PRO A 114 7.19 -3.50 -22.23
N ALA A 115 6.24 -3.35 -23.16
CA ALA A 115 6.54 -3.09 -24.56
C ALA A 115 7.57 -1.97 -24.64
N GLY A 116 8.79 -2.32 -25.05
CA GLY A 116 9.81 -1.36 -25.40
C GLY A 116 9.16 -0.39 -26.37
N ASP A 117 9.29 0.88 -26.03
CA ASP A 117 9.04 1.99 -26.91
C ASP A 117 9.53 1.63 -28.32
N ALA A 118 8.59 1.72 -29.26
CA ALA A 118 8.80 1.40 -30.66
C ALA A 118 9.90 2.29 -31.26
N ASN A 119 11.15 1.90 -31.10
CA ASN A 119 12.26 2.40 -31.87
C ASN A 119 13.21 1.23 -32.16
N GLY A 120 12.78 0.41 -33.13
CA GLY A 120 13.58 -0.66 -33.70
C GLY A 120 14.84 -0.09 -34.35
N LEU A 121 15.96 -0.17 -33.64
CA LEU A 121 17.29 -0.04 -34.21
C LEU A 121 18.02 -1.38 -34.08
N PRO A 122 18.44 -2.01 -35.19
CA PRO A 122 19.27 -3.20 -35.14
C PRO A 122 20.66 -2.82 -34.60
N GLY A 123 21.18 -3.64 -33.68
CA GLY A 123 22.58 -3.55 -33.23
C GLY A 123 23.56 -3.81 -34.38
N PRO A 124 24.81 -3.34 -34.29
CA PRO A 124 25.73 -3.36 -35.42
C PRO A 124 26.19 -4.80 -35.70
N GLY A 125 25.87 -5.28 -36.90
CA GLY A 125 26.38 -6.55 -37.42
C GLY A 125 25.97 -6.76 -38.88
N GLY A 126 26.91 -6.47 -39.80
CA GLY A 126 26.80 -6.77 -41.24
C GLY A 126 26.69 -5.54 -42.13
#